data_AF-A0A1F4XRZ5-F1
#
_entry.id   AF-A0A1F4XRZ5-F1
#
_cell.length_a   1.000
_cell.length_b   1.000
_cell.length_c   1.000
_cell.angle_alpha   90.00
_cell.angle_beta   90.00
_cell.angle_gamma   90.00
#
_symmetry.space_group_name_H-M   'P 1'
#
loop_
_entity.id
_entity.type
_entity.pdbx_description
1 polymer ?
#
loop_
_entity_poly.entity_id
_entity_poly.type
_entity_poly.pdbx_seq_one_letter_code
_entity_poly.pdbx_strand_id
1 'polypeptide(L)'
;MNTNRWLIALIFVVTSGSFLLELWPLAAAGVVAMGFVGRGLFALPLGLLLDLAYGAPVGPAAYLFFPFTIAALATVVVRYSTRRYFIKRTSSEHL
;
A
#
# COMPACT_ATOMS: atom_id res chain seq x y z
N MET A 1 20.09 -10.19 9.58
CA MET A 1 19.84 -9.02 8.69
C MET A 1 19.16 -9.51 7.41
N ASN A 2 18.21 -8.74 6.85
CA ASN A 2 17.70 -8.81 5.46
C ASN A 2 16.35 -9.45 5.12
N THR A 3 15.69 -10.26 5.97
CA THR A 3 14.38 -10.86 5.60
C THR A 3 13.34 -9.82 5.16
N ASN A 4 13.29 -8.68 5.87
CA ASN A 4 12.35 -7.60 5.55
C ASN A 4 12.69 -6.88 4.23
N ARG A 5 13.97 -6.85 3.83
CA ARG A 5 14.39 -6.23 2.55
C ARG A 5 14.00 -7.12 1.37
N TRP A 6 14.16 -8.43 1.51
CA TRP A 6 13.74 -9.41 0.50
C TRP A 6 12.23 -9.44 0.30
N LEU A 7 11.45 -9.35 1.38
CA LEU A 7 9.99 -9.22 1.32
C LEU A 7 9.56 -7.98 0.53
N ILE A 8 10.18 -6.83 0.78
CA ILE A 8 9.90 -5.58 0.05
C ILE A 8 10.22 -5.74 -1.43
N ALA A 9 11.38 -6.31 -1.77
CA ALA A 9 11.79 -6.52 -3.16
C ALA A 9 10.82 -7.48 -3.88
N LEU A 10 10.40 -8.55 -3.22
CA LEU A 10 9.46 -9.52 -3.79
C LEU A 10 8.09 -8.89 -4.01
N ILE A 11 7.56 -8.13 -3.04
CA ILE A 11 6.30 -7.40 -3.19
C ILE A 11 6.40 -6.40 -4.34
N PHE A 12 7.51 -5.67 -4.47
CA PHE A 12 7.71 -4.74 -5.57
C PHE A 12 7.71 -5.45 -6.93
N VAL A 13 8.48 -6.52 -7.08
CA VAL A 13 8.55 -7.31 -8.33
C VAL A 13 7.20 -7.90 -8.68
N VAL A 14 6.46 -8.45 -7.71
CA VAL A 14 5.11 -8.98 -7.92
C VAL A 14 4.15 -7.86 -8.33
N THR A 15 4.19 -6.71 -7.67
CA THR A 15 3.32 -5.56 -7.99
C THR A 15 3.60 -5.04 -9.39
N SER A 16 4.87 -4.81 -9.75
CA SER A 16 5.27 -4.34 -11.07
C SER A 16 5.01 -5.37 -12.18
N GLY A 17 5.24 -6.66 -11.91
CA GLY A 17 4.91 -7.74 -12.84
C GLY A 17 3.40 -7.85 -13.08
N SER A 18 2.60 -7.68 -12.03
CA SER A 18 1.13 -7.66 -12.13
C SER A 18 0.64 -6.47 -12.96
N PHE A 19 1.27 -5.31 -12.79
CA PHE A 19 0.97 -4.12 -13.59
C PHE A 19 1.26 -4.35 -15.08
N LEU A 20 2.43 -4.91 -15.42
CA LEU A 20 2.80 -5.22 -16.81
C LEU A 20 1.89 -6.25 -17.47
N LEU A 21 1.32 -7.15 -16.69
CA LEU A 21 0.38 -8.18 -17.15
C LEU A 21 -1.09 -7.73 -17.09
N GLU A 22 -1.34 -6.45 -16.80
CA GLU A 22 -2.69 -5.86 -16.63
C GLU A 22 -3.56 -6.54 -15.54
N LEU A 23 -2.93 -7.27 -14.61
CA LEU A 23 -3.59 -7.96 -13.49
C LEU A 23 -3.86 -6.97 -12.34
N TRP A 24 -4.82 -6.07 -12.55
CA TRP A 24 -5.18 -4.99 -11.62
C TRP A 24 -5.47 -5.45 -10.16
N PRO A 25 -6.12 -6.60 -9.87
CA PRO A 25 -6.36 -7.01 -8.49
C PRO A 25 -5.07 -7.41 -7.78
N LEU A 26 -4.12 -7.98 -8.53
CA LEU A 26 -2.85 -8.45 -8.00
C LEU A 26 -1.91 -7.27 -7.73
N ALA A 27 -1.96 -6.23 -8.57
CA ALA A 27 -1.31 -4.95 -8.32
C ALA A 27 -1.85 -4.28 -7.04
N ALA A 28 -3.17 -4.28 -6.84
CA ALA A 28 -3.80 -3.72 -5.63
C ALA A 28 -3.37 -4.49 -4.37
N ALA A 29 -3.36 -5.82 -4.43
CA ALA A 29 -2.88 -6.67 -3.33
C ALA A 29 -1.41 -6.39 -2.98
N GLY A 30 -0.56 -6.16 -3.99
CA GLY A 30 0.83 -5.79 -3.81
C GLY A 30 1.03 -4.45 -3.08
N VAL A 31 0.27 -3.42 -3.47
CA VAL A 31 0.27 -2.11 -2.79
C VAL A 31 -0.17 -2.24 -1.33
N VAL A 32 -1.21 -3.03 -1.07
CA VAL A 32 -1.71 -3.28 0.29
C VAL A 32 -0.66 -3.99 1.14
N ALA A 33 -0.05 -5.06 0.61
CA ALA A 33 1.00 -5.81 1.29
C ALA A 33 2.21 -4.92 1.63
N MET A 34 2.59 -4.02 0.71
CA MET A 34 3.66 -3.04 0.90
C MET A 34 3.37 -2.10 2.09
N GLY A 35 2.11 -1.66 2.24
CA GLY A 35 1.66 -0.83 3.36
C GLY A 35 1.83 -1.51 4.72
N PHE A 36 1.56 -2.82 4.80
CA PHE A 36 1.67 -3.61 6.04
C PHE A 36 3.11 -3.93 6.44
N VAL A 37 4.01 -4.23 5.49
CA VAL A 37 5.43 -4.60 5.75
C VAL A 37 6.25 -3.47 6.41
N GLY A 38 5.69 -2.26 6.44
CA GLY A 38 6.04 -1.27 7.45
C GLY A 38 6.70 -0.01 6.91
N ARG A 39 6.71 0.12 5.59
CA ARG A 39 7.14 1.30 4.86
C ARG A 39 5.94 1.92 4.14
N GLY A 40 4.93 2.34 4.90
CA GLY A 40 3.74 3.01 4.36
C GLY A 40 4.06 4.21 3.47
N LEU A 41 5.18 4.90 3.75
CA LEU A 41 5.72 5.98 2.91
C LEU A 41 6.11 5.52 1.48
N PHE A 42 6.39 4.25 1.26
CA PHE A 42 6.69 3.69 -0.06
C PHE A 42 5.43 3.18 -0.78
N ALA A 43 4.40 2.76 -0.03
CA ALA A 43 3.14 2.28 -0.62
C ALA A 43 2.36 3.41 -1.33
N LEU A 44 2.38 4.63 -0.77
CA LEU A 44 1.73 5.80 -1.36
C LEU A 44 2.26 6.20 -2.75
N PRO A 45 3.57 6.45 -2.94
CA PRO A 45 4.11 6.77 -4.26
C PRO A 45 3.97 5.60 -5.24
N LEU A 46 4.02 4.34 -4.79
CA LEU A 46 3.74 3.17 -5.63
C LEU A 46 2.30 3.15 -6.12
N GLY A 47 1.33 3.37 -5.24
CA GLY A 47 -0.09 3.45 -5.60
C GLY A 47 -0.35 4.60 -6.57
N LEU A 48 0.25 5.76 -6.33
CA LEU A 48 0.11 6.93 -7.19
C LEU A 48 0.74 6.71 -8.58
N LEU A 49 1.90 6.05 -8.66
CA LEU A 49 2.51 5.67 -9.93
C LEU A 49 1.62 4.68 -10.70
N LEU A 50 1.02 3.71 -10.03
CA LEU A 50 0.12 2.73 -10.67
C LEU A 50 -1.17 3.39 -11.16
N ASP A 51 -1.76 4.30 -10.38
CA ASP A 51 -2.93 5.06 -10.82
C ASP A 51 -2.61 5.95 -12.03
N LEU A 52 -1.44 6.57 -12.07
CA LEU A 52 -0.97 7.33 -13.24
C LEU A 52 -0.75 6.42 -14.46
N ALA A 53 -0.16 5.24 -14.24
CA ALA A 53 0.24 4.34 -15.31
C ALA A 53 -0.93 3.52 -15.89
N TYR A 54 -1.97 3.23 -15.10
CA TYR A 54 -3.25 2.68 -15.59
C TYR A 54 -4.10 3.70 -16.35
N GLY A 55 -3.63 4.95 -16.44
CA GLY A 55 -4.37 6.06 -17.01
C GLY A 55 -5.25 6.70 -15.95
N ALA A 56 -4.77 7.80 -15.39
CA ALA A 56 -5.68 8.78 -14.79
C ALA A 56 -6.78 9.08 -15.83
N PRO A 57 -8.08 9.02 -15.49
CA PRO A 57 -9.15 9.20 -16.46
C PRO A 57 -8.97 10.56 -17.12
N VAL A 58 -8.65 10.58 -18.42
CA VAL A 58 -8.54 11.84 -19.16
C VAL A 58 -9.96 12.32 -19.44
N GLY A 59 -10.54 13.10 -18.52
CA GLY A 59 -11.91 13.63 -18.62
C GLY A 59 -12.51 14.03 -17.27
N PRO A 60 -13.73 14.60 -17.20
CA PRO A 60 -14.36 15.08 -15.95
C PRO A 60 -14.65 13.96 -14.92
N ALA A 61 -14.47 12.69 -15.29
CA ALA A 61 -14.44 11.54 -14.38
C ALA A 61 -13.07 11.36 -13.67
N ALA A 62 -12.06 12.20 -13.94
CA ALA A 62 -10.75 12.22 -13.26
C ALA A 62 -10.84 12.42 -11.74
N TYR A 63 -11.96 12.94 -11.25
CA TYR A 63 -12.23 13.09 -9.83
C TYR A 63 -12.61 11.77 -9.15
N LEU A 64 -13.07 10.77 -9.91
CA LEU A 64 -13.45 9.47 -9.40
C LEU A 64 -12.27 8.50 -9.43
N PHE A 65 -11.49 8.67 -8.37
CA PHE A 65 -10.79 7.63 -7.64
C PHE A 65 -9.46 7.19 -8.23
N PHE A 66 -8.41 7.49 -7.49
CA PHE A 66 -7.09 6.87 -7.51
C PHE A 66 -7.17 5.60 -6.64
N PRO A 67 -7.71 4.45 -7.13
CA PRO A 67 -8.00 3.29 -6.29
C PRO A 67 -6.76 2.74 -5.59
N PHE A 68 -5.61 2.74 -6.26
CA PHE A 68 -4.37 2.21 -5.68
C PHE A 68 -3.83 3.14 -4.59
N THR A 69 -3.90 4.46 -4.80
CA THR A 69 -3.52 5.46 -3.80
C THR A 69 -4.46 5.46 -2.59
N ILE A 70 -5.77 5.30 -2.81
CA ILE A 70 -6.76 5.18 -1.72
C ILE A 70 -6.50 3.90 -0.90
N ALA A 71 -6.24 2.78 -1.57
CA ALA A 71 -5.87 1.53 -0.90
C ALA A 71 -4.57 1.70 -0.08
N ALA A 72 -3.55 2.34 -0.67
CA ALA A 72 -2.32 2.65 0.04
C ALA A 72 -2.59 3.52 1.29
N LEU A 73 -3.36 4.60 1.15
CA LEU A 73 -3.72 5.48 2.26
C LEU A 73 -4.48 4.74 3.37
N ALA A 74 -5.47 3.92 3.01
CA ALA A 74 -6.24 3.12 3.94
C ALA A 74 -5.34 2.19 4.77
N THR A 75 -4.37 1.52 4.13
CA THR A 75 -3.43 0.66 4.87
C THR A 75 -2.53 1.43 5.82
N VAL A 76 -2.12 2.65 5.47
CA VAL A 76 -1.35 3.53 6.35
C VAL A 76 -2.18 3.92 7.57
N VAL A 77 -3.44 4.31 7.37
CA VAL A 77 -4.38 4.69 8.45
C VAL A 77 -4.67 3.52 9.37
N VAL A 78 -5.01 2.34 8.81
CA VAL A 78 -5.28 1.12 9.57
C VAL A 78 -4.05 0.76 10.41
N ARG A 79 -2.86 0.75 9.81
CA ARG A 79 -1.63 0.44 10.52
C ARG A 79 -1.32 1.44 11.64
N TYR A 80 -1.53 2.73 11.41
CA TYR A 80 -1.33 3.77 12.42
C TYR A 80 -2.28 3.57 13.61
N SER A 81 -3.56 3.29 13.32
CA SER A 81 -4.57 2.99 14.33
C SER A 81 -4.26 1.71 15.11
N THR A 82 -3.87 0.63 14.43
CA THR A 82 -3.49 -0.64 15.07
C THR A 82 -2.26 -0.46 15.95
N ARG A 83 -1.20 0.24 15.49
CA ARG A 83 -0.02 0.53 16.32
C ARG A 83 -0.38 1.33 17.56
N ARG A 84 -1.19 2.37 17.42
CA ARG A 84 -1.63 3.20 18.56
C ARG A 84 -2.49 2.39 19.54
N TYR A 85 -3.33 1.49 19.04
CA TYR A 85 -4.16 0.61 19.86
C TYR A 85 -3.31 -0.38 20.67
N PHE A 86 -2.35 -1.07 20.04
CA PHE A 86 -1.45 -1.97 20.73
C PHE A 86 -0.58 -1.25 21.77
N ILE A 87 -0.04 -0.07 21.45
CA ILE A 87 0.74 0.74 22.40
C ILE A 87 -0.11 1.12 23.62
N LYS A 88 -1.36 1.56 23.42
CA LYS A 88 -2.26 1.86 24.53
C LYS A 88 -2.55 0.62 25.38
N ARG A 89 -2.80 -0.53 24.77
CA ARG A 89 -3.15 -1.77 25.48
C ARG A 89 -1.99 -2.31 26.31
N THR A 90 -0.78 -2.35 25.75
CA THR A 90 0.43 -2.76 26.48
C THR A 90 0.76 -1.81 27.63
N SER A 91 0.49 -0.51 27.49
CA SER A 91 0.69 0.46 28.58
C SER A 91 -0.32 0.32 29.71
N SER A 92 -1.49 -0.28 29.46
CA SER A 92 -2.53 -0.53 30.46
C SER A 92 -2.38 -1.85 31.22
N GLU A 93 -1.64 -2.83 30.67
CA GLU A 93 -1.35 -4.11 31.32
C GLU A 93 -0.14 -4.04 32.28
N HIS A 94 0.64 -2.94 32.23
CA HIS A 94 1.82 -2.73 33.08
C HIS A 94 1.61 -1.76 34.26
N LEU A 95 0.35 -1.40 34.55
CA LEU A 95 -0.07 -0.63 35.73
C LEU A 95 -0.95 -1.49 36.63
#